data_AF-A0A9E5T1S4-F1
#
_entry.id   AF-A0A9E5T1S4-F1
#
_cell.length_a   1.000
_cell.length_b   1.000
_cell.length_c   1.000
_cell.angle_alpha   90.00
_cell.angle_beta   90.00
_cell.angle_gamma   90.00
#
_symmetry.space_group_name_H-M   'P 1'
#
loop_
_entity.id
_entity.type
_entity.pdbx_description
1 polymer ?
#
loop_
_entity_poly.entity_id
_entity_poly.type
_entity_poly.pdbx_seq_one_letter_code
_entity_poly.pdbx_strand_id
1 'polypeptide(L)'
;MSVLTGACIIGLSGGPTSVINASFYGAVTTALNTPEITAVLAAEHGIKGVLNNVLFDMRQEDPEELKLLMNTPSAAVGSCRYKLADPSKDSADYNRILETF
;
A
#
# COMPACT_ATOMS: atom_id res chain seq x y z
N MET A 1 17.48 -15.02 16.53
CA MET A 1 16.41 -14.01 16.35
C MET A 1 15.19 -14.74 15.82
N SER A 2 14.00 -14.44 16.33
CA SER A 2 12.75 -14.92 15.75
C SER A 2 12.45 -14.16 14.46
N VAL A 3 11.90 -14.85 13.47
CA VAL A 3 11.44 -14.23 12.22
C VAL A 3 10.13 -13.48 12.51
N LEU A 4 10.00 -12.24 12.02
CA LEU A 4 8.76 -11.46 12.14
C LEU A 4 7.74 -11.95 11.10
N THR A 5 6.50 -12.16 11.50
CA THR A 5 5.41 -12.64 10.63
C THR A 5 4.22 -11.69 10.78
N GLY A 6 3.64 -11.24 9.67
CA GLY A 6 2.54 -10.26 9.71
C GLY A 6 2.05 -9.80 8.34
N ALA A 7 1.06 -8.90 8.34
CA ALA A 7 0.51 -8.33 7.11
C ALA A 7 1.43 -7.24 6.52
N CYS A 8 1.37 -7.05 5.21
CA CYS A 8 2.05 -5.98 4.49
C CYS A 8 1.01 -5.04 3.87
N ILE A 9 1.10 -3.74 4.16
CA ILE A 9 0.27 -2.71 3.50
C ILE A 9 1.17 -1.87 2.59
N ILE A 10 0.75 -1.68 1.35
CA ILE A 10 1.45 -0.90 0.33
C ILE A 10 0.55 0.25 -0.11
N GLY A 11 1.03 1.49 0.03
CA GLY A 11 0.33 2.69 -0.42
C GLY A 11 1.21 3.57 -1.29
N LEU A 12 0.61 4.20 -2.31
CA LEU A 12 1.31 5.13 -3.20
C LEU A 12 1.08 6.58 -2.73
N SER A 13 2.13 7.40 -2.78
CA SER A 13 2.11 8.77 -2.28
C SER A 13 2.69 9.75 -3.29
N GLY A 14 2.17 10.98 -3.29
CA GLY A 14 2.62 12.06 -4.16
C GLY A 14 1.99 12.04 -5.56
N GLY A 15 2.65 12.70 -6.50
CA GLY A 15 2.19 12.76 -7.89
C GLY A 15 2.46 11.44 -8.63
N PRO A 16 1.46 10.84 -9.31
CA PRO A 16 1.69 9.65 -10.13
C PRO A 16 2.75 9.88 -11.22
N THR A 17 3.47 8.82 -11.58
CA THR A 17 4.44 8.81 -12.68
C THR A 17 4.03 7.82 -13.75
N SER A 18 4.74 7.78 -14.88
CA SER A 18 4.51 6.79 -15.92
C SER A 18 4.89 5.36 -15.51
N VAL A 19 5.62 5.17 -14.40
CA VAL A 19 6.24 3.89 -14.02
C VAL A 19 5.94 3.44 -12.59
N ILE A 20 5.21 4.22 -11.79
CA ILE A 20 4.97 3.90 -10.38
C ILE A 20 4.24 2.56 -10.19
N ASN A 21 3.37 2.17 -11.14
CA ASN A 21 2.70 0.88 -11.13
C ASN A 21 3.67 -0.31 -11.31
N ALA A 22 4.80 -0.13 -12.00
CA ALA A 22 5.83 -1.16 -12.09
C ALA A 22 6.52 -1.38 -10.73
N SER A 23 6.79 -0.30 -9.98
CA SER A 23 7.31 -0.39 -8.61
C SER A 23 6.30 -1.05 -7.67
N PHE A 24 5.02 -0.66 -7.79
CA PHE A 24 3.93 -1.26 -7.03
C PHE A 24 3.80 -2.76 -7.31
N TYR A 25 3.79 -3.17 -8.58
CA TYR A 25 3.78 -4.57 -8.99
C TYR A 25 4.95 -5.37 -8.39
N GLY A 26 6.16 -4.82 -8.44
CA GLY A 26 7.34 -5.46 -7.83
C GLY A 26 7.18 -5.68 -6.33
N ALA A 27 6.70 -4.67 -5.60
CA ALA A 27 6.45 -4.76 -4.17
C ALA A 27 5.36 -5.79 -3.83
N VAL A 28 4.21 -5.74 -4.52
CA VAL A 28 3.09 -6.68 -4.34
C VAL A 28 3.53 -8.10 -4.63
N THR A 29 4.18 -8.34 -5.77
CA THR A 29 4.62 -9.68 -6.17
C THR A 29 5.65 -10.25 -5.19
N THR A 30 6.58 -9.42 -4.70
CA THR A 30 7.55 -9.85 -3.69
C THR A 30 6.85 -10.21 -2.39
N ALA A 31 5.90 -9.38 -1.94
CA ALA A 31 5.14 -9.62 -0.73
C ALA A 31 4.28 -10.89 -0.81
N LEU A 32 3.63 -11.14 -1.95
CA LEU A 32 2.84 -12.34 -2.20
C LEU A 32 3.68 -13.63 -2.15
N ASN A 33 4.95 -13.55 -2.54
CA ASN A 33 5.88 -14.69 -2.56
C ASN A 33 6.74 -14.83 -1.29
N THR A 34 6.50 -14.01 -0.26
CA THR A 34 7.23 -14.07 1.01
C THR A 34 6.40 -14.83 2.06
N PRO A 35 6.82 -16.02 2.53
CA PRO A 35 6.03 -16.85 3.45
C PRO A 35 5.65 -16.18 4.78
N GLU A 36 6.50 -15.27 5.26
CA GLU A 36 6.30 -14.52 6.49
C GLU A 36 5.21 -13.43 6.37
N ILE A 37 4.83 -13.06 5.15
CA ILE A 37 3.81 -12.05 4.90
C ILE A 37 2.45 -12.72 4.83
N THR A 38 1.60 -12.46 5.83
CA THR A 38 0.31 -13.16 6.04
C THR A 38 -0.87 -12.52 5.33
N ALA A 39 -0.73 -11.30 4.81
CA ALA A 39 -1.68 -10.61 3.93
C ALA A 39 -0.94 -9.54 3.12
N VAL A 40 -1.40 -9.24 1.90
CA VAL A 40 -0.84 -8.17 1.06
C VAL A 40 -1.97 -7.20 0.71
N LEU A 41 -1.95 -6.03 1.34
CA LEU A 41 -3.03 -5.05 1.25
C LEU A 41 -2.56 -3.82 0.48
N ALA A 42 -3.36 -3.35 -0.46
CA ALA A 42 -3.12 -2.08 -1.14
C ALA A 42 -4.02 -0.99 -0.56
N ALA A 43 -3.45 0.16 -0.20
CA ALA A 43 -4.22 1.27 0.36
C ALA A 43 -4.75 2.19 -0.74
N GLU A 44 -6.08 2.32 -0.83
CA GLU A 44 -6.73 3.19 -1.80
C GLU A 44 -6.32 4.65 -1.55
N HIS A 45 -5.86 5.34 -2.60
CA HIS A 45 -5.42 6.74 -2.51
C HIS A 45 -4.31 6.97 -1.46
N GLY A 46 -3.44 6.00 -1.24
CA GLY A 46 -2.28 6.14 -0.35
C GLY A 46 -2.67 6.18 1.13
N ILE A 47 -2.09 7.11 1.89
CA ILE A 47 -2.30 7.16 3.35
C ILE A 47 -3.76 7.40 3.75
N LYS A 48 -4.57 8.02 2.87
CA LYS A 48 -6.01 8.18 3.11
C LYS A 48 -6.75 6.84 3.18
N GLY A 49 -6.35 5.85 2.38
CA GLY A 49 -6.92 4.50 2.44
C GLY A 49 -6.67 3.85 3.79
N VAL A 50 -5.47 4.02 4.35
CA VAL A 50 -5.14 3.53 5.71
C VAL A 50 -6.01 4.21 6.78
N LEU A 51 -6.11 5.54 6.73
CA LEU A 51 -6.91 6.31 7.70
C LEU A 51 -8.41 5.93 7.64
N ASN A 52 -8.93 5.71 6.42
CA ASN A 52 -10.34 5.39 6.17
C ASN A 52 -10.65 3.89 6.17
N ASN A 53 -9.67 3.04 6.42
CA ASN A 53 -9.80 1.58 6.33
C ASN A 53 -10.28 1.06 4.96
N VAL A 54 -9.86 1.70 3.88
CA VAL A 54 -10.15 1.28 2.50
C VAL A 54 -8.90 0.60 1.94
N LEU A 55 -8.85 -0.72 2.12
CA LEU A 55 -7.73 -1.58 1.77
C LEU A 55 -8.21 -2.70 0.85
N PHE A 56 -7.50 -2.92 -0.24
CA PHE A 56 -7.76 -4.02 -1.19
C PHE A 56 -6.83 -5.18 -0.90
N ASP A 57 -7.34 -6.41 -0.91
CA ASP A 57 -6.52 -7.62 -0.72
C ASP A 57 -5.96 -8.09 -2.06
N MET A 58 -4.65 -7.91 -2.24
CA MET A 58 -3.94 -8.23 -3.49
C MET A 58 -3.83 -9.73 -3.76
N ARG A 59 -4.19 -10.58 -2.79
CA ARG A 59 -4.26 -12.03 -3.01
C ARG A 59 -5.48 -12.46 -3.82
N GLN A 60 -6.48 -11.58 -3.93
CA GLN A 60 -7.71 -11.84 -4.65
C GLN A 60 -7.65 -11.37 -6.12
N GLU A 61 -6.61 -10.62 -6.47
CA GLU A 61 -6.41 -10.11 -7.83
C GLU A 61 -5.87 -11.19 -8.76
N ASP A 62 -6.24 -11.12 -10.03
CA ASP A 62 -5.72 -12.01 -11.07
C ASP A 62 -4.21 -11.72 -11.31
N PRO A 63 -3.33 -12.72 -11.18
CA PRO A 63 -1.90 -12.54 -11.45
C PRO A 63 -1.59 -11.99 -12.85
N GLU A 64 -2.40 -12.28 -13.87
CA GLU A 64 -2.21 -11.73 -15.21
C GLU A 64 -2.62 -10.26 -15.29
N GLU A 65 -3.69 -9.84 -14.60
CA GLU A 65 -4.06 -8.42 -14.48
C GLU A 65 -3.00 -7.64 -13.71
N LEU A 66 -2.44 -8.21 -12.64
CA LEU A 66 -1.35 -7.58 -11.89
C LEU A 66 -0.13 -7.32 -12.78
N LYS A 67 0.20 -8.21 -13.73
CA LYS A 67 1.32 -7.98 -14.66
C LYS A 67 1.08 -6.78 -15.58
N LEU A 68 -0.16 -6.47 -15.92
CA LEU A 68 -0.50 -5.32 -16.77
C LEU A 68 -0.13 -3.97 -16.12
N LEU A 69 0.02 -3.93 -14.79
CA LEU A 69 0.49 -2.76 -14.06
C LEU A 69 1.84 -2.26 -14.56
N MET A 70 2.73 -3.15 -15.02
CA MET A 70 4.04 -2.75 -15.55
C MET A 70 3.94 -1.84 -16.78
N ASN A 71 2.84 -1.92 -17.53
CA ASN A 71 2.58 -1.13 -18.74
C ASN A 71 1.46 -0.09 -18.55
N THR A 72 1.01 0.12 -17.32
CA THR A 72 -0.09 1.04 -17.00
C THR A 72 0.49 2.31 -16.36
N PRO A 73 0.37 3.49 -16.98
CA PRO A 73 0.84 4.73 -16.36
C PRO A 73 -0.08 5.18 -15.21
N SER A 74 0.30 6.26 -14.53
CA SER A 74 -0.40 6.75 -13.33
C SER A 74 -0.32 5.76 -12.15
N ALA A 75 -1.18 5.90 -11.15
CA ALA A 75 -1.24 5.08 -9.96
C ALA A 75 -2.55 4.27 -9.95
N ALA A 76 -2.48 2.96 -10.16
CA ALA A 76 -3.64 2.09 -10.33
C ALA A 76 -4.54 2.03 -9.09
N VAL A 77 -3.95 2.03 -7.89
CA VAL A 77 -4.65 2.10 -6.61
C VAL A 77 -4.87 3.54 -6.13
N GLY A 78 -4.60 4.51 -7.00
CA GLY A 78 -4.61 5.92 -6.68
C GLY A 78 -3.42 6.35 -5.81
N SER A 79 -3.35 7.66 -5.54
CA SER A 79 -2.37 8.27 -4.66
C SER A 79 -3.01 9.50 -4.00
N CYS A 80 -2.35 10.09 -3.00
CA CYS A 80 -2.76 11.38 -2.46
C CYS A 80 -1.57 12.29 -2.15
N ARG A 81 -1.88 13.56 -1.89
CA ARG A 81 -0.95 14.58 -1.36
C ARG A 81 -1.27 14.94 0.09
N TYR A 82 -2.04 14.08 0.79
CA TYR A 82 -2.39 14.32 2.18
C TYR A 82 -1.13 14.28 3.03
N LYS A 83 -0.88 15.36 3.75
CA LYS A 83 0.30 15.52 4.60
C LYS A 83 -0.15 15.36 6.04
N LEU A 84 0.40 14.35 6.72
CA LEU A 84 0.18 14.16 8.14
C LEU A 84 0.66 15.39 8.91
N ALA A 85 -0.08 15.77 9.94
CA ALA A 85 0.35 16.80 10.86
C ALA A 85 1.63 16.36 11.60
N ASP A 86 2.38 17.32 12.14
CA ASP A 86 3.45 16.99 13.08
C ASP A 86 2.81 16.33 14.32
N PRO A 87 3.21 15.10 14.71
CA PRO A 87 2.58 14.38 15.82
C PRO A 87 2.73 15.09 17.18
N SER A 88 3.68 16.02 17.32
CA SER A 88 3.78 16.87 18.52
C SER A 88 2.67 17.91 18.62
N LYS A 89 2.02 18.25 17.50
CA LYS A 89 0.91 19.21 17.42
C LYS A 89 -0.44 18.49 17.35
N ASP A 90 -0.52 17.46 16.53
CA ASP A 90 -1.71 16.62 16.39
C ASP A 90 -1.29 15.20 15.99
N SER A 91 -1.52 14.25 16.89
CA SER A 91 -1.17 12.84 16.72
C SER A 91 -2.33 11.98 16.21
N ALA A 92 -3.51 12.57 15.93
CA ALA A 92 -4.72 11.81 15.57
C ALA A 92 -4.49 10.86 14.40
N ASP A 93 -3.88 11.34 13.31
CA ASP A 93 -3.58 10.49 12.15
C ASP A 93 -2.62 9.34 12.48
N TYR A 94 -1.58 9.60 13.28
CA TYR A 94 -0.61 8.58 13.68
C TYR A 94 -1.25 7.51 14.57
N ASN A 95 -2.07 7.92 15.53
CA ASN A 95 -2.82 7.00 16.38
C ASN A 95 -3.75 6.12 15.52
N ARG A 96 -4.47 6.74 14.57
CA ARG A 96 -5.35 6.02 13.65
C ARG A 96 -4.59 5.02 12.78
N ILE A 97 -3.40 5.39 12.29
CA ILE A 97 -2.53 4.49 11.52
C ILE A 97 -2.07 3.31 12.39
N LEU A 98 -1.67 3.56 13.64
CA LEU A 98 -1.25 2.51 14.58
C LEU A 98 -2.40 1.58 15.01
N GLU A 99 -3.65 2.04 15.00
CA GLU A 99 -4.82 1.18 15.22
C GLU A 99 -5.11 0.25 14.04
N THR A 100 -4.68 0.63 12.83
CA THR A 100 -4.86 -0.18 11.61
C THR A 100 -3.79 -1.26 11.47
N PHE A 101 -2.59 -1.06 12.03
CA PHE A 101 -1.47 -2.01 12.00
C PHE A 101 -1.44 -2.94 13.22
#